data_AF-A0A662FR94-F1
#
_entry.id   AF-A0A662FR94-F1
#
_cell.length_a   1.000
_cell.length_b   1.000
_cell.length_c   1.000
_cell.angle_alpha   90.00
_cell.angle_beta   90.00
_cell.angle_gamma   90.00
#
_symmetry.space_group_name_H-M   'P 1'
#
loop_
_entity.id
_entity.type
_entity.pdbx_description
1 polymer ?
#
loop_
_entity_poly.entity_id
_entity_poly.type
_entity_poly.pdbx_seq_one_letter_code
_entity_poly.pdbx_strand_id
1 'polypeptide(L)'
;MSVEIGELEYFLKRAKELGADEAEIYVSLSDEKAVKLEGPFLKTLVSRSIDVWVRVVVDKRIAILTSSTLEKNQLEKTIEEAIKTAKFSERDENWHGLPDPEKPKHNWTGYDEGIATLDTG
;
A
#
# COMPACT_ATOMS: atom_id res chain seq x y z
N MET A 1 13.81 -0.58 -5.94
CA MET A 1 12.57 -0.53 -6.74
C MET A 1 11.94 0.81 -6.45
N SER A 2 11.80 1.67 -7.46
CA SER A 2 11.18 2.99 -7.32
C SER A 2 9.76 2.93 -7.88
N VAL A 3 8.82 3.52 -7.17
CA VAL A 3 7.44 3.69 -7.62
C VAL A 3 7.29 5.15 -8.03
N GLU A 4 6.86 5.41 -9.25
CA GLU A 4 6.63 6.78 -9.68
C GLU A 4 5.24 7.24 -9.22
N ILE A 5 5.17 8.46 -8.67
CA ILE A 5 3.90 9.04 -8.19
C ILE A 5 2.83 9.04 -9.30
N GLY A 6 3.23 9.27 -10.55
CA GLY A 6 2.33 9.26 -11.70
C GLY A 6 1.67 7.90 -11.97
N GLU A 7 2.31 6.79 -11.62
CA GLU A 7 1.71 5.46 -11.73
C GLU A 7 0.58 5.27 -10.69
N LEU A 8 0.72 5.85 -9.50
CA LEU A 8 -0.29 5.77 -8.45
C LEU A 8 -1.52 6.65 -8.72
N GLU A 9 -1.31 7.82 -9.32
CA GLU A 9 -2.41 8.70 -9.75
C GLU A 9 -3.35 8.04 -10.75
N TYR A 10 -2.80 7.21 -11.65
CA TYR A 10 -3.58 6.43 -12.60
C TYR A 10 -4.60 5.53 -11.88
N PHE A 11 -4.17 4.80 -10.85
CA PHE A 11 -5.03 3.87 -10.12
C PHE A 11 -6.12 4.59 -9.32
N LEU A 12 -5.83 5.76 -8.73
CA LEU A 12 -6.83 6.60 -8.06
C LEU A 12 -7.89 7.09 -9.06
N LYS A 13 -7.46 7.52 -10.25
CA LYS A 13 -8.38 7.91 -11.33
C LYS A 13 -9.25 6.73 -11.75
N ARG A 14 -8.66 5.56 -11.94
CA ARG A 14 -9.37 4.33 -12.30
C ARG A 14 -10.42 3.96 -11.25
N ALA A 15 -10.10 4.07 -9.96
CA ALA A 15 -11.06 3.83 -8.90
C ALA A 15 -12.29 4.76 -8.97
N LYS A 16 -12.05 6.06 -9.21
CA LYS A 16 -13.14 7.04 -9.40
C LYS A 16 -14.00 6.74 -10.64
N GLU A 17 -13.38 6.40 -11.76
CA GLU A 17 -14.09 6.01 -13.00
C GLU A 17 -14.99 4.78 -12.80
N LEU A 18 -14.60 3.87 -11.90
CA LEU A 18 -15.35 2.67 -11.55
C LEU A 18 -16.43 2.89 -10.47
N GLY A 19 -16.57 4.13 -9.98
CA GLY A 19 -17.64 4.54 -9.07
C GLY A 19 -17.26 4.60 -7.60
N ALA A 20 -15.97 4.76 -7.26
CA ALA A 20 -15.56 5.16 -5.93
C ALA A 20 -15.87 6.65 -5.69
N ASP A 21 -16.51 6.97 -4.56
CA ASP A 21 -16.63 8.35 -4.10
C ASP A 21 -15.27 8.84 -3.58
N GLU A 22 -14.58 7.95 -2.86
CA GLU A 22 -13.26 8.19 -2.28
C GLU A 22 -12.39 6.93 -2.43
N ALA A 23 -11.08 7.13 -2.62
CA ALA A 23 -10.13 6.03 -2.72
C ALA A 23 -8.77 6.45 -2.13
N GLU A 24 -8.12 5.52 -1.44
CA GLU A 24 -6.75 5.64 -0.95
C GLU A 24 -5.94 4.43 -1.41
N ILE A 25 -4.72 4.70 -1.86
CA ILE A 25 -3.73 3.67 -2.17
C ILE A 25 -2.51 3.95 -1.30
N TYR A 26 -2.23 3.04 -0.39
CA TYR A 26 -1.03 3.07 0.43
C TYR A 26 -0.06 1.99 -0.06
N VAL A 27 1.20 2.36 -0.26
CA VAL A 27 2.25 1.45 -0.74
C VAL A 27 3.37 1.42 0.27
N SER A 28 3.72 0.22 0.72
CA SER A 28 4.91 -0.05 1.52
C SER A 28 5.88 -0.89 0.70
N LEU A 29 7.15 -0.51 0.76
CA LEU A 29 8.26 -1.24 0.15
C LEU A 29 9.23 -1.57 1.27
N SER A 30 9.51 -2.85 1.47
CA SER A 30 10.39 -3.30 2.55
C SER A 30 11.50 -4.20 2.03
N ASP A 31 12.74 -3.86 2.39
CA ASP A 31 13.91 -4.70 2.24
C ASP A 31 14.37 -5.10 3.65
N GLU A 32 14.19 -6.37 4.00
CA GLU A 32 14.58 -6.93 5.30
C GLU A 32 15.78 -7.86 5.15
N LYS A 33 16.78 -7.68 6.02
CA LYS A 33 17.95 -8.55 6.13
C LYS A 33 18.07 -9.04 7.56
N ALA A 34 18.09 -10.35 7.75
CA ALA A 34 18.21 -10.98 9.06
C ALA A 34 19.31 -12.04 9.04
N VAL A 35 20.24 -11.96 10.00
CA VAL A 35 21.23 -13.01 10.24
C VAL A 35 20.82 -13.77 11.50
N LYS A 36 20.69 -15.09 11.37
CA LYS A 36 20.29 -16.00 12.44
C LYS A 36 21.40 -17.00 12.71
N LEU A 37 21.59 -17.36 13.98
CA LEU A 37 22.49 -18.43 14.40
C LEU A 37 21.65 -19.68 14.70
N GLU A 38 21.86 -20.75 13.93
CA GLU A 38 21.24 -22.07 14.14
C GLU A 38 22.36 -23.04 14.58
N GLY A 39 22.54 -23.20 15.90
CA GLY A 39 23.68 -23.95 16.45
C GLY A 39 25.01 -23.22 16.19
N PRO A 40 26.03 -23.86 15.58
CA PRO A 40 27.25 -23.18 15.16
C PRO A 40 27.16 -22.51 13.78
N PHE A 41 26.03 -22.64 13.07
CA PHE A 41 25.89 -22.18 11.69
C PHE A 41 25.20 -20.81 11.61
N LEU A 42 25.78 -19.90 10.83
CA LEU A 42 25.14 -18.64 10.46
C LEU A 42 24.25 -18.85 9.24
N LYS A 43 23.08 -18.22 9.28
CA LYS A 43 22.09 -18.23 8.20
C LYS A 43 21.60 -16.82 7.93
N THR A 44 21.78 -16.37 6.71
CA THR A 44 21.27 -15.08 6.24
C THR A 44 19.92 -15.27 5.56
N LEU A 45 18.98 -14.38 5.88
CA LEU A 45 17.67 -14.28 5.27
C LEU A 45 17.55 -12.88 4.69
N VAL A 46 17.27 -12.79 3.39
CA VAL A 46 17.00 -11.53 2.71
C VAL A 46 15.59 -11.63 2.14
N SER A 47 14.75 -10.66 2.46
CA SER A 47 13.37 -10.57 1.98
C SER A 47 13.14 -9.19 1.37
N ARG A 48 12.48 -9.16 0.21
CA ARG A 48 11.95 -7.95 -0.39
C ARG A 48 10.46 -8.12 -0.55
N SER A 49 9.69 -7.15 -0.06
CA SER A 49 8.23 -7.17 -0.13
C SER A 49 7.67 -5.84 -0.59
N ILE A 50 6.52 -5.93 -1.26
CA ILE A 50 5.65 -4.81 -1.58
C ILE A 50 4.32 -5.13 -0.91
N ASP A 51 3.78 -4.17 -0.17
CA ASP A 51 2.43 -4.27 0.38
C ASP A 51 1.64 -3.06 -0.07
N VAL A 52 0.60 -3.31 -0.85
CA VAL A 52 -0.33 -2.28 -1.34
C VAL A 52 -1.65 -2.46 -0.63
N TRP A 53 -2.17 -1.37 -0.07
CA TRP A 53 -3.47 -1.31 0.56
C TRP A 53 -4.36 -0.40 -0.28
N VAL A 54 -5.46 -0.95 -0.75
CA VAL A 54 -6.46 -0.25 -1.55
C VAL A 54 -7.71 -0.10 -0.69
N ARG A 55 -7.97 1.11 -0.21
CA ARG A 55 -9.20 1.46 0.50
C ARG A 55 -10.12 2.22 -0.43
N VAL A 56 -11.38 1.79 -0.52
CA VAL A 56 -12.38 2.41 -1.38
C VAL A 56 -13.66 2.66 -0.58
N VAL A 57 -14.31 3.79 -0.85
CA VAL A 57 -15.61 4.16 -0.32
C VAL A 57 -16.63 4.33 -1.46
N VAL A 58 -17.80 3.71 -1.31
CA VAL A 58 -18.96 3.86 -2.22
C VAL A 58 -20.22 4.02 -1.38
N ASP A 59 -20.89 5.16 -1.44
CA ASP A 59 -22.08 5.49 -0.65
C ASP A 59 -21.89 5.20 0.85
N LYS A 60 -20.78 5.69 1.42
CA LYS A 60 -20.34 5.40 2.80
C LYS A 60 -20.13 3.91 3.13
N ARG A 61 -20.04 3.05 2.12
CA ARG A 61 -19.67 1.64 2.29
C ARG A 61 -18.18 1.48 2.00
N ILE A 62 -17.47 0.79 2.88
CA ILE A 62 -16.01 0.79 2.88
C ILE A 62 -15.51 -0.62 2.59
N ALA A 63 -14.52 -0.73 1.73
CA ALA A 63 -13.74 -1.95 1.57
C ALA A 63 -12.25 -1.65 1.56
N ILE A 64 -11.48 -2.57 2.11
CA ILE A 64 -10.02 -2.55 2.08
C ILE A 64 -9.55 -3.90 1.54
N LEU A 65 -8.84 -3.88 0.42
CA LEU A 65 -8.16 -5.05 -0.13
C LEU A 65 -6.66 -4.77 -0.21
N THR A 66 -5.88 -5.84 -0.22
CA THR A 66 -4.42 -5.77 -0.29
C THR A 66 -3.88 -6.46 -1.53
N SER A 67 -2.78 -5.95 -2.08
CA SER A 67 -2.01 -6.57 -3.15
C SER A 67 -0.54 -6.61 -2.77
N SER A 68 0.17 -7.67 -3.13
CA SER A 68 1.63 -7.78 -2.94
C SER A 68 2.42 -7.38 -4.19
N THR A 69 1.78 -6.66 -5.12
CA THR A 69 2.37 -6.24 -6.40
C THR A 69 1.78 -4.91 -6.87
N LEU A 70 2.60 -4.17 -7.63
CA LEU A 70 2.21 -2.96 -8.37
C LEU A 70 2.00 -3.23 -9.87
N GLU A 71 2.01 -4.51 -10.28
CA GLU A 71 1.69 -4.88 -11.66
C GLU A 71 0.28 -4.37 -12.01
N LYS A 72 0.22 -3.62 -13.10
CA LYS A 72 -0.94 -2.80 -13.46
C LYS A 72 -2.24 -3.62 -13.51
N ASN A 73 -2.24 -4.76 -14.20
CA ASN A 73 -3.44 -5.56 -14.37
C ASN A 73 -3.92 -6.13 -13.03
N GLN A 74 -2.99 -6.62 -12.21
CA GLN A 74 -3.31 -7.17 -10.90
C GLN A 74 -3.82 -6.10 -9.92
N LEU A 75 -3.24 -4.90 -9.94
CA LEU A 75 -3.69 -3.81 -9.07
C LEU A 75 -5.03 -3.22 -9.53
N GLU A 76 -5.26 -3.08 -10.84
CA GLU A 76 -6.58 -2.72 -11.38
C GLU A 76 -7.66 -3.72 -10.97
N LYS A 77 -7.38 -5.02 -11.07
CA LYS A 77 -8.29 -6.07 -10.61
C LYS A 77 -8.59 -5.95 -9.12
N THR A 78 -7.57 -5.66 -8.30
CA THR A 78 -7.73 -5.44 -6.85
C THR A 78 -8.66 -4.26 -6.57
N ILE A 79 -8.54 -3.17 -7.33
CA ILE A 79 -9.41 -1.99 -7.22
C ILE A 79 -10.86 -2.33 -7.62
N GLU A 80 -11.04 -3.05 -8.73
CA GLU A 80 -12.36 -3.48 -9.18
C GLU A 80 -13.06 -4.39 -8.16
N GLU A 81 -12.30 -5.30 -7.54
CA GLU A 81 -12.79 -6.17 -6.47
C GLU A 81 -13.10 -5.39 -5.19
N ALA A 82 -12.28 -4.40 -4.83
CA ALA A 82 -12.54 -3.53 -3.68
C ALA A 82 -13.85 -2.74 -3.86
N ILE A 83 -14.09 -2.19 -5.05
CA ILE A 83 -15.33 -1.47 -5.38
C ILE A 83 -16.55 -2.40 -5.30
N LYS A 84 -16.45 -3.61 -5.87
CA LYS A 84 -17.52 -4.61 -5.77
C LYS A 84 -17.80 -4.95 -4.31
N THR A 85 -16.75 -5.19 -3.53
CA THR A 85 -16.85 -5.52 -2.10
C THR A 85 -17.52 -4.39 -1.32
N ALA A 86 -17.13 -3.14 -1.54
CA ALA A 86 -17.74 -1.98 -0.90
C ALA A 86 -19.24 -1.88 -1.24
N LYS A 87 -19.64 -2.11 -2.49
CA LYS A 87 -21.06 -2.09 -2.88
C LYS A 87 -21.93 -3.11 -2.14
N PHE A 88 -21.35 -4.23 -1.68
CA PHE A 88 -22.07 -5.26 -0.92
C PHE A 88 -21.90 -5.13 0.60
N SER A 89 -20.96 -4.31 1.08
CA SER A 89 -20.76 -4.14 2.52
C SER A 89 -21.85 -3.27 3.14
N GLU A 90 -21.99 -3.31 4.47
CA GLU A 90 -22.88 -2.41 5.18
C GLU A 90 -22.46 -0.96 5.02
N ARG A 91 -23.45 -0.08 5.05
CA ARG A 91 -23.25 1.37 4.99
C ARG A 91 -22.88 1.86 6.39
N ASP A 92 -21.78 2.61 6.49
CA ASP A 92 -21.38 3.24 7.74
C ASP A 92 -21.94 4.66 7.81
N GLU A 93 -23.02 4.87 8.57
CA GLU A 93 -23.62 6.21 8.68
C GLU A 93 -22.70 7.24 9.34
N ASN A 94 -21.71 6.79 10.12
CA ASN A 94 -20.73 7.64 10.80
C ASN A 94 -19.50 7.91 9.91
N TRP A 95 -19.49 7.45 8.67
CA TRP A 95 -18.42 7.81 7.74
C TRP A 95 -18.49 9.30 7.39
N HIS A 96 -17.41 10.02 7.71
CA HIS A 96 -17.27 11.46 7.49
C HIS A 96 -16.37 11.82 6.31
N GLY A 97 -15.74 10.83 5.67
CA GLY A 97 -14.75 11.04 4.63
C GLY A 97 -13.33 10.65 5.06
N LEU A 98 -12.48 10.48 4.05
CA LEU A 98 -11.04 10.39 4.22
C LEU A 98 -10.46 11.72 4.72
N PRO A 99 -9.29 11.70 5.37
CA PRO A 99 -8.63 12.93 5.78
C PRO A 99 -8.34 13.85 4.60
N ASP A 100 -8.57 15.15 4.80
CA ASP A 100 -8.13 16.17 3.85
C ASP A 100 -6.59 16.20 3.75
N PRO A 101 -6.01 16.56 2.59
CA PRO A 101 -4.58 16.68 2.43
C PRO A 101 -3.96 17.67 3.44
N GLU A 102 -3.11 17.17 4.34
CA GLU A 102 -2.34 17.98 5.29
C GLU A 102 -0.84 17.95 4.94
N LYS A 103 -0.12 19.03 5.28
CA LYS A 103 1.35 19.03 5.21
C LYS A 103 1.93 18.13 6.31
N PRO A 104 3.06 17.45 6.06
CA PRO A 104 3.75 16.69 7.11
C PRO A 104 4.06 17.55 8.33
N LYS A 105 3.72 17.06 9.53
CA LYS A 105 3.88 17.79 10.80
C LYS A 105 5.30 17.73 11.37
N HIS A 106 6.16 16.84 10.85
CA HIS A 106 7.55 16.69 11.26
C HIS A 106 8.46 16.66 10.03
N ASN A 107 9.69 17.14 10.20
CA ASN A 107 10.73 17.22 9.17
C ASN A 107 11.80 16.13 9.32
N TRP A 108 11.62 15.18 10.24
CA TRP A 108 12.59 14.11 10.45
C TRP A 108 12.43 13.03 9.39
N THR A 109 13.47 12.85 8.59
CA THR A 109 13.62 11.71 7.69
C THR A 109 14.32 10.61 8.49
N GLY A 110 13.57 9.64 9.02
CA GLY A 110 14.12 8.44 9.68
C GLY A 110 14.84 7.49 8.71
N TYR A 111 15.58 8.04 7.75
CA TYR A 111 16.28 7.32 6.69
C TYR A 111 17.78 7.26 7.01
N ASP A 112 18.32 6.05 7.04
CA ASP A 112 19.74 5.79 7.24
C ASP A 112 20.30 5.11 5.98
N GLU A 113 21.16 5.84 5.26
CA GLU A 113 21.79 5.36 4.03
C GLU A 113 22.73 4.17 4.29
N GLY A 114 23.35 4.13 5.48
CA GLY A 114 24.19 3.01 5.90
C GLY A 114 23.38 1.72 6.02
N ILE A 115 22.16 1.78 6.56
CA ILE A 115 21.23 0.65 6.59
C ILE A 115 20.74 0.30 5.19
N ALA A 116 20.37 1.30 4.38
CA ALA A 116 19.82 1.08 3.04
C ALA A 116 20.83 0.42 2.08
N THR A 117 22.13 0.69 2.27
CA THR A 117 23.22 0.16 1.44
C THR A 117 23.96 -1.02 2.08
N LEU A 118 23.61 -1.40 3.32
CA LEU A 118 24.28 -2.46 4.07
C LEU A 118 24.22 -3.78 3.31
N ASP A 119 25.34 -4.29 2.82
CA ASP A 119 25.44 -5.63 2.26
C ASP A 119 25.59 -6.67 3.38
N THR A 120 24.92 -7.82 3.23
CA THR A 120 24.94 -8.89 4.24
C THR A 120 25.63 -10.17 3.75
N GLY A 121 26.24 -10.13 2.56
CA GLY A 121 27.02 -11.24 1.99
C GLY A 121 26.18 -12.34 1.37
#